data_AF-A0A8H5BGU8-F1
#
_entry.id   AF-A0A8H5BGU8-F1
#
_cell.length_a   1.000
_cell.length_b   1.000
_cell.length_c   1.000
_cell.angle_alpha   90.00
_cell.angle_beta   90.00
_cell.angle_gamma   90.00
#
_symmetry.space_group_name_H-M   'P 1'
#
loop_
_entity.id
_entity.type
_entity.pdbx_description
1 polymer ?
#
loop_
_entity_poly.entity_id
_entity_poly.type
_entity_poly.pdbx_seq_one_letter_code
_entity_poly.pdbx_strand_id
1 'polypeptide(L)'
;MSYNSPFKNADSHVTRVANLTNEAITIDKGVAQATRDAAEFASKYSSDFRLVEDLKTSTQQFSDRWVGALQQTRDAASSISAWYQRFDQVFLALINDIGSQGDAEDVVSEFNSLKNEAYPTSKYHLDDAPGAKSAFNAIEQLVSTESDHVIQVLQGGGNWKDNVAKLNQPLPAVQNGVRQIRGALNTYATKLE
;
A
#
# COMPACT_ATOMS: atom_id res chain seq x y z
N MET A 1 25.30 -10.50 -12.21
CA MET A 1 25.10 -10.04 -10.82
C MET A 1 23.98 -10.86 -10.22
N SER A 2 24.08 -11.27 -8.95
CA SER A 2 22.96 -11.93 -8.25
C SER A 2 21.81 -10.95 -8.08
N TYR A 3 20.60 -11.32 -8.51
CA TYR A 3 19.39 -10.52 -8.22
C TYR A 3 19.18 -10.43 -6.71
N ASN A 4 18.76 -9.26 -6.23
CA ASN A 4 18.33 -9.07 -4.86
C ASN A 4 16.88 -8.58 -4.87
N SER A 5 15.96 -9.45 -4.42
CA SER A 5 14.53 -9.14 -4.39
C SER A 5 14.27 -7.87 -3.56
N PRO A 6 13.43 -6.94 -4.05
CA PRO A 6 13.01 -5.78 -3.27
C PRO A 6 12.31 -6.18 -1.97
N PHE A 7 11.64 -7.33 -1.93
CA PHE A 7 10.93 -7.82 -0.75
C PHE A 7 11.86 -8.33 0.36
N LYS A 8 13.13 -8.63 0.07
CA LYS A 8 14.11 -8.96 1.11
C LYS A 8 14.46 -7.77 2.01
N ASN A 9 14.19 -6.55 1.54
CA ASN A 9 14.44 -5.30 2.27
C ASN A 9 13.12 -4.55 2.58
N ALA A 10 12.08 -5.30 2.99
CA ALA A 10 10.75 -4.76 3.24
C ALA A 10 10.68 -3.73 4.39
N ASP A 11 11.64 -3.75 5.32
CA ASP A 11 11.62 -2.95 6.56
C ASP A 11 11.48 -1.45 6.32
N SER A 12 12.09 -0.91 5.25
CA SER A 12 11.98 0.52 4.93
C SER A 12 10.55 0.91 4.55
N HIS A 13 9.86 0.07 3.77
CA HIS A 13 8.46 0.27 3.39
C HIS A 13 7.52 0.08 4.58
N VAL A 14 7.75 -0.96 5.39
CA VAL A 14 6.99 -1.21 6.62
C VAL A 14 7.10 -0.03 7.58
N THR A 15 8.32 0.44 7.84
CA THR A 15 8.58 1.60 8.71
C THR A 15 7.92 2.86 8.15
N ARG A 16 8.00 3.07 6.82
CA ARG A 16 7.38 4.24 6.19
C ARG A 16 5.87 4.24 6.35
N VAL A 17 5.21 3.11 6.14
CA VAL A 17 3.75 2.99 6.33
C VAL A 17 3.37 3.18 7.79
N ALA A 18 4.13 2.61 8.73
CA ALA A 18 3.88 2.79 10.16
C ALA A 18 4.00 4.26 10.60
N ASN A 19 5.00 4.98 10.08
CA ASN A 19 5.15 6.41 10.36
C ASN A 19 3.96 7.21 9.81
N LEU A 20 3.53 6.93 8.58
CA LEU A 20 2.34 7.56 7.99
C LEU A 20 1.08 7.28 8.81
N THR A 21 0.91 6.06 9.35
CA THR A 21 -0.20 5.75 10.27
C THR A 21 -0.15 6.64 11.51
N ASN A 22 1.01 6.77 12.15
CA ASN A 22 1.15 7.59 13.37
C ASN A 22 0.94 9.08 13.10
N GLU A 23 1.46 9.59 11.97
CA GLU A 23 1.25 10.95 11.51
C GLU A 23 -0.24 11.24 11.28
N ALA A 24 -0.93 10.37 10.54
CA ALA A 24 -2.36 10.51 10.26
C ALA A 24 -3.20 10.52 11.56
N ILE A 25 -2.94 9.61 12.51
CA ILE A 25 -3.61 9.60 13.82
C ILE A 25 -3.36 10.88 14.60
N THR A 26 -2.13 11.41 14.55
CA THR A 26 -1.76 12.62 15.29
C THR A 26 -2.46 13.84 14.71
N ILE A 27 -2.46 13.97 13.38
CA ILE A 27 -3.12 15.06 12.68
C ILE A 27 -4.63 14.99 12.93
N ASP A 28 -5.24 13.81 12.82
CA ASP A 28 -6.68 13.63 13.02
C ASP A 28 -7.16 14.11 14.39
N LYS A 29 -6.43 13.75 15.45
CA LYS A 29 -6.67 14.27 16.80
C LYS A 29 -6.56 15.79 16.88
N GLY A 30 -5.57 16.37 16.21
CA GLY A 30 -5.37 17.82 16.13
C GLY A 30 -6.52 18.51 15.41
N VAL A 31 -6.99 17.94 14.30
CA VAL A 31 -8.16 18.45 13.55
C VAL A 31 -9.42 18.38 14.40
N ALA A 32 -9.69 17.25 15.05
CA ALA A 32 -10.83 17.11 15.93
C ALA A 32 -10.82 18.13 17.08
N GLN A 33 -9.65 18.37 17.68
CA GLN A 33 -9.50 19.38 18.74
C GLN A 33 -9.73 20.80 18.22
N ALA A 34 -9.14 21.17 17.08
CA ALA A 34 -9.32 22.49 16.48
C ALA A 34 -10.80 22.76 16.13
N THR A 35 -11.49 21.77 15.57
CA THR A 35 -12.93 21.86 15.29
C THR A 35 -13.74 22.06 16.57
N ARG A 36 -13.41 21.36 17.66
CA ARG A 36 -14.06 21.53 18.96
C ARG A 36 -13.83 22.93 19.54
N ASP A 37 -12.60 23.41 19.54
CA ASP A 37 -12.24 24.72 20.11
C ASP A 37 -12.92 25.87 19.33
N ALA A 38 -12.95 25.77 18.00
CA ALA A 38 -13.65 26.73 17.16
C ALA A 38 -15.17 26.75 17.44
N ALA A 39 -15.78 25.58 17.62
CA ALA A 39 -17.18 25.49 18.01
C ALA A 39 -17.46 26.08 19.40
N GLU A 40 -16.53 25.89 20.35
CA GLU A 40 -16.63 26.46 21.69
C GLU A 40 -16.54 27.99 21.67
N PHE A 41 -15.61 28.58 20.90
CA PHE A 41 -15.51 30.03 20.75
C PHE A 41 -16.77 30.63 20.12
N ALA A 42 -17.27 30.02 19.06
CA ALA A 42 -18.55 30.42 18.45
C ALA A 42 -19.68 30.40 19.47
N SER A 43 -19.80 29.32 20.27
CA SER A 43 -20.85 29.21 21.28
C SER A 43 -20.74 30.26 22.40
N LYS A 44 -19.53 30.69 22.76
CA LYS A 44 -19.30 31.59 23.91
C LYS A 44 -19.29 33.06 23.54
N TYR A 45 -18.81 33.41 22.35
CA TYR A 45 -18.42 34.79 22.02
C TYR A 45 -19.12 35.35 20.78
N SER A 46 -19.96 34.60 20.09
CA SER A 46 -20.58 35.06 18.83
C SER A 46 -21.53 36.25 18.98
N SER A 47 -22.07 36.50 20.18
CA SER A 47 -22.88 37.69 20.47
C SER A 47 -22.08 38.99 20.32
N ASP A 48 -20.81 38.97 20.75
CA ASP A 48 -19.94 40.15 20.77
C ASP A 48 -18.95 40.16 19.59
N PHE A 49 -18.53 38.98 19.14
CA PHE A 49 -17.48 38.80 18.13
C PHE A 49 -17.93 37.85 17.01
N ARG A 50 -18.91 38.25 16.19
CA ARG A 50 -19.48 37.39 15.12
C ARG A 50 -18.48 36.63 14.23
N LEU A 51 -17.27 37.15 14.02
CA LEU A 51 -16.22 36.49 13.23
C LEU A 51 -15.86 35.07 13.72
N VAL A 52 -16.13 34.73 14.99
CA VAL A 52 -15.88 33.37 15.50
C VAL A 52 -16.79 32.30 14.86
N GLU A 53 -17.93 32.67 14.27
CA GLU A 53 -18.76 31.74 13.50
C GLU A 53 -18.10 31.35 12.16
N ASP A 54 -17.36 32.27 11.54
CA ASP A 54 -16.60 32.00 10.31
C ASP A 54 -15.45 31.02 10.59
N LEU A 55 -14.79 31.15 11.75
CA LEU A 55 -13.76 30.22 12.20
C LEU A 55 -14.33 28.80 12.37
N LYS A 56 -15.47 28.67 13.07
CA LYS A 56 -16.17 27.39 13.23
C LYS A 56 -16.54 26.77 11.87
N THR A 57 -17.10 27.57 10.97
CA THR A 57 -17.50 27.08 9.64
C THR A 57 -16.28 26.59 8.83
N SER A 58 -15.20 27.38 8.82
CA SER A 58 -13.99 27.05 8.07
C SER A 58 -13.28 25.81 8.61
N THR A 59 -13.21 25.66 9.93
CA THR A 59 -12.62 24.48 10.59
C THR A 59 -13.45 23.22 10.35
N GLN A 60 -14.78 23.31 10.40
CA GLN A 60 -15.65 22.18 10.03
C GLN A 60 -15.45 21.75 8.58
N GLN A 61 -15.43 22.69 7.63
CA GLN A 61 -15.19 22.39 6.22
C GLN A 61 -13.81 21.78 5.97
N PHE A 62 -12.79 22.18 6.73
CA PHE A 62 -11.49 21.54 6.69
C PHE A 62 -11.55 20.12 7.25
N SER A 63 -12.21 19.92 8.39
CA SER A 63 -12.39 18.60 9.02
C SER A 63 -13.08 17.60 8.08
N ASP A 64 -14.12 18.02 7.38
CA ASP A 64 -14.85 17.14 6.46
C ASP A 64 -13.96 16.71 5.27
N ARG A 65 -13.16 17.65 4.73
CA ARG A 65 -12.19 17.35 3.66
C ARG A 65 -11.08 16.42 4.16
N TRP A 66 -10.58 16.66 5.37
CA TRP A 66 -9.56 15.82 6.01
C TRP A 66 -10.04 14.38 6.18
N VAL A 67 -11.25 14.18 6.72
CA VAL A 67 -11.87 12.86 6.88
C VAL A 67 -12.04 12.18 5.53
N GLY A 68 -12.49 12.91 4.51
CA GLY A 68 -12.61 12.40 3.14
C GLY A 68 -11.27 11.92 2.57
N ALA A 69 -10.20 12.72 2.72
CA ALA A 69 -8.87 12.36 2.28
C ALA A 69 -8.32 11.13 3.04
N LEU A 70 -8.51 11.07 4.36
CA LEU A 70 -8.12 9.91 5.16
C LEU A 70 -8.82 8.64 4.69
N GLN A 71 -10.14 8.69 4.46
CA GLN A 71 -10.90 7.56 3.96
C GLN A 71 -10.35 7.03 2.63
N GLN A 72 -10.03 7.92 1.68
CA GLN A 72 -9.40 7.53 0.41
C GLN A 72 -8.07 6.78 0.63
N THR A 73 -7.23 7.25 1.55
CA THR A 73 -5.96 6.57 1.85
C THR A 73 -6.16 5.21 2.52
N ARG A 74 -7.19 5.07 3.38
CA ARG A 74 -7.54 3.79 4.03
C ARG A 74 -8.00 2.76 3.00
N ASP A 75 -8.90 3.17 2.12
CA ASP A 75 -9.44 2.27 1.10
C ASP A 75 -8.36 1.85 0.10
N ALA A 76 -7.45 2.77 -0.26
CA ALA A 76 -6.27 2.44 -1.05
C ALA A 76 -5.38 1.41 -0.33
N ALA A 77 -5.03 1.63 0.94
CA ALA A 77 -4.21 0.69 1.71
C ALA A 77 -4.85 -0.70 1.84
N SER A 78 -6.17 -0.75 2.04
CA SER A 78 -6.95 -1.99 2.09
C SER A 78 -6.90 -2.75 0.75
N SER A 79 -7.13 -2.05 -0.36
CA SER A 79 -7.05 -2.64 -1.70
C SER A 79 -5.65 -3.14 -2.06
N ILE A 80 -4.59 -2.41 -1.69
CA ILE A 80 -3.20 -2.87 -1.90
C ILE A 80 -2.92 -4.09 -1.01
N SER A 81 -3.38 -4.11 0.24
CA SER A 81 -3.24 -5.25 1.14
C SER A 81 -3.87 -6.52 0.56
N ALA A 82 -5.10 -6.42 0.03
CA ALA A 82 -5.77 -7.53 -0.65
C ALA A 82 -5.02 -7.97 -1.91
N TRP A 83 -4.49 -7.02 -2.69
CA TRP A 83 -3.67 -7.32 -3.87
C TRP A 83 -2.37 -8.06 -3.51
N TYR A 84 -1.69 -7.62 -2.46
CA TYR A 84 -0.50 -8.28 -1.90
C TYR A 84 -0.80 -9.69 -1.36
N GLN A 85 -1.97 -9.88 -0.75
CA GLN A 85 -2.42 -11.23 -0.36
C GLN A 85 -2.54 -12.14 -1.58
N ARG A 86 -3.17 -11.67 -2.67
CA ARG A 86 -3.26 -12.45 -3.92
C ARG A 86 -1.88 -12.70 -4.53
N PHE A 87 -0.98 -11.72 -4.48
CA PHE A 87 0.39 -11.89 -4.94
C PHE A 87 1.12 -13.01 -4.18
N ASP A 88 1.06 -13.03 -2.85
CA ASP A 88 1.66 -14.08 -2.01
C ASP A 88 0.99 -15.46 -2.20
N GLN A 89 -0.33 -15.52 -2.13
CA GLN A 89 -1.07 -16.78 -2.03
C GLN A 89 -1.37 -17.44 -3.37
N VAL A 90 -1.39 -16.67 -4.45
CA VAL A 90 -1.66 -17.18 -5.80
C VAL A 90 -0.36 -17.14 -6.60
N PHE A 91 0.14 -15.95 -6.93
CA PHE A 91 1.23 -15.82 -7.89
C PHE A 91 2.56 -16.41 -7.40
N LEU A 92 3.00 -16.07 -6.19
CA LEU A 92 4.22 -16.64 -5.63
C LEU A 92 4.06 -18.13 -5.29
N ALA A 93 2.84 -18.59 -5.01
CA ALA A 93 2.57 -20.00 -4.75
C ALA A 93 2.75 -20.86 -6.01
N LEU A 94 2.31 -20.36 -7.18
CA LEU A 94 2.44 -21.05 -8.48
C LEU A 94 3.88 -21.49 -8.80
N ILE A 95 4.89 -20.76 -8.32
CA ILE A 95 6.31 -21.13 -8.52
C ILE A 95 6.62 -22.52 -7.93
N ASN A 96 5.99 -22.89 -6.81
CA ASN A 96 6.17 -24.19 -6.19
C ASN A 96 5.46 -25.32 -6.95
N ASP A 97 4.47 -24.98 -7.77
CA ASP A 97 3.63 -25.94 -8.49
C ASP A 97 4.19 -26.27 -9.89
N ILE A 98 5.32 -25.67 -10.29
CA ILE A 98 5.97 -25.93 -11.59
C ILE A 98 6.57 -27.35 -11.59
N GLY A 99 5.86 -28.29 -12.22
CA GLY A 99 6.28 -29.69 -12.42
C GLY A 99 6.74 -30.00 -13.84
N SER A 100 6.49 -29.10 -14.79
CA SER A 100 6.83 -29.25 -16.21
C SER A 100 7.30 -27.94 -16.84
N GLN A 101 7.83 -28.02 -18.07
CA GLN A 101 8.15 -26.82 -18.84
C GLN A 101 6.87 -26.04 -19.22
N GLY A 102 5.77 -26.74 -19.52
CA GLY A 102 4.48 -26.08 -19.80
C GLY A 102 4.00 -25.26 -18.61
N ASP A 103 4.12 -25.80 -17.39
CA ASP A 103 3.74 -25.08 -16.18
C ASP A 103 4.60 -23.81 -16.00
N ALA A 104 5.89 -23.86 -16.36
CA ALA A 104 6.76 -22.68 -16.31
C ALA A 104 6.31 -21.59 -17.31
N GLU A 105 5.86 -21.99 -18.50
CA GLU A 105 5.31 -21.09 -19.53
C GLU A 105 3.98 -20.48 -19.06
N ASP A 106 3.12 -21.26 -18.41
CA ASP A 106 1.87 -20.79 -17.81
C ASP A 106 2.13 -19.78 -16.69
N VAL A 107 3.08 -20.05 -15.80
CA VAL A 107 3.49 -19.10 -14.75
C VAL A 107 3.98 -17.78 -15.35
N VAL A 108 4.78 -17.84 -16.42
CA VAL A 108 5.20 -16.63 -17.15
C VAL A 108 3.99 -15.84 -17.68
N SER A 109 2.98 -16.53 -18.22
CA SER A 109 1.74 -15.90 -18.70
C SER A 109 0.96 -15.22 -17.58
N GLU A 110 0.80 -15.89 -16.44
CA GLU A 110 0.12 -15.37 -15.25
C GLU A 110 0.80 -14.11 -14.70
N PHE A 111 2.14 -14.13 -14.57
CA PHE A 111 2.89 -12.95 -14.10
C PHE A 111 2.87 -11.79 -15.11
N ASN A 112 2.85 -12.08 -16.42
CA ASN A 112 2.63 -11.03 -17.43
C ASN A 112 1.23 -10.43 -17.31
N SER A 113 0.21 -11.26 -17.05
CA SER A 113 -1.17 -10.80 -16.85
C SER A 113 -1.28 -9.91 -15.62
N LEU A 114 -0.67 -10.30 -14.49
CA LEU A 114 -0.61 -9.49 -13.27
C LEU A 114 0.02 -8.10 -13.52
N LYS A 115 1.14 -8.05 -14.25
CA LYS A 115 1.82 -6.78 -14.57
C LYS A 115 0.98 -5.82 -15.41
N ASN A 116 0.07 -6.35 -16.21
CA ASN A 116 -0.80 -5.57 -17.07
C ASN A 116 -2.08 -5.10 -16.36
N GLU A 117 -2.32 -5.56 -15.13
CA GLU A 117 -3.43 -5.06 -14.33
C GLU A 117 -3.19 -3.62 -13.88
N ALA A 118 -4.28 -2.85 -13.75
CA ALA A 118 -4.21 -1.53 -13.17
C ALA A 118 -3.84 -1.61 -11.67
N TYR A 119 -2.94 -0.73 -11.22
CA TYR A 119 -2.59 -0.65 -9.82
C TYR A 119 -3.80 -0.31 -8.93
N PRO A 120 -3.96 -0.96 -7.77
CA PRO A 120 -5.03 -0.66 -6.81
C PRO A 120 -5.23 0.82 -6.52
N THR A 121 -4.16 1.60 -6.36
CA THR A 121 -4.21 3.05 -6.07
C THR A 121 -4.92 3.88 -7.14
N SER A 122 -4.99 3.41 -8.39
CA SER A 122 -5.61 4.14 -9.50
C SER A 122 -7.11 4.43 -9.31
N LYS A 123 -7.75 3.74 -8.36
CA LYS A 123 -9.17 3.90 -8.03
C LYS A 123 -9.45 5.03 -7.02
N TYR A 124 -8.40 5.65 -6.47
CA TYR A 124 -8.51 6.54 -5.31
C TYR A 124 -7.90 7.92 -5.57
N HIS A 125 -8.49 8.94 -4.96
CA HIS A 125 -7.98 10.31 -5.05
C HIS A 125 -7.01 10.58 -3.88
N LEU A 126 -5.71 10.43 -4.14
CA LEU A 126 -4.66 10.54 -3.13
C LEU A 126 -3.87 11.86 -3.19
N ASP A 127 -4.32 12.84 -3.98
CA ASP A 127 -3.59 14.09 -4.21
C ASP A 127 -3.49 14.95 -2.95
N ASP A 128 -4.48 14.87 -2.06
CA ASP A 128 -4.48 15.55 -0.76
C ASP A 128 -3.60 14.86 0.30
N ALA A 129 -3.07 13.67 -0.01
CA ALA A 129 -2.21 12.88 0.87
C ALA A 129 -0.93 12.42 0.13
N PRO A 130 -0.06 13.35 -0.31
CA PRO A 130 1.07 13.03 -1.19
C PRO A 130 2.07 12.05 -0.56
N GLY A 131 2.22 12.06 0.77
CA GLY A 131 3.05 11.10 1.48
C GLY A 131 2.55 9.66 1.36
N ALA A 132 1.23 9.45 1.50
CA ALA A 132 0.59 8.15 1.30
C ALA A 132 0.63 7.74 -0.18
N LYS A 133 0.28 8.64 -1.10
CA LYS A 133 0.36 8.41 -2.55
C LYS A 133 1.74 7.91 -2.98
N SER A 134 2.80 8.60 -2.55
CA SER A 134 4.17 8.23 -2.88
C SER A 134 4.55 6.85 -2.32
N ALA A 135 4.22 6.59 -1.05
CA ALA A 135 4.54 5.31 -0.41
C ALA A 135 3.81 4.14 -1.06
N PHE A 136 2.51 4.30 -1.35
CA PHE A 136 1.68 3.27 -1.96
C PHE A 136 2.11 2.96 -3.39
N ASN A 137 2.38 3.99 -4.20
CA ASN A 137 2.91 3.78 -5.55
C ASN A 137 4.26 3.04 -5.52
N ALA A 138 5.15 3.40 -4.61
CA ALA A 138 6.45 2.72 -4.48
C ALA A 138 6.27 1.24 -4.09
N ILE A 139 5.33 0.94 -3.19
CA ILE A 139 4.98 -0.42 -2.78
C ILE A 139 4.40 -1.20 -3.96
N GLU A 140 3.51 -0.62 -4.77
CA GLU A 140 2.92 -1.33 -5.90
C GLU A 140 3.96 -1.73 -6.96
N GLN A 141 4.96 -0.87 -7.19
CA GLN A 141 6.06 -1.14 -8.12
C GLN A 141 6.96 -2.32 -7.71
N LEU A 142 7.00 -2.68 -6.42
CA LEU A 142 7.78 -3.84 -5.95
C LEU A 142 7.24 -5.13 -6.55
N VAL A 143 5.92 -5.26 -6.67
CA VAL A 143 5.26 -6.44 -7.27
C VAL A 143 5.63 -6.54 -8.74
N SER A 144 5.59 -5.44 -9.49
CA SER A 144 6.00 -5.41 -10.90
C SER A 144 7.47 -5.80 -11.07
N THR A 145 8.34 -5.28 -10.22
CA THR A 145 9.79 -5.59 -10.22
C THR A 145 10.07 -7.06 -9.92
N GLU A 146 9.39 -7.64 -8.93
CA GLU A 146 9.52 -9.07 -8.62
C GLU A 146 8.93 -9.94 -9.73
N SER A 147 7.82 -9.51 -10.33
CA SER A 147 7.19 -10.20 -11.45
C SER A 147 8.10 -10.26 -12.68
N ASP A 148 8.76 -9.14 -13.00
CA ASP A 148 9.79 -9.07 -14.04
C ASP A 148 10.94 -10.05 -13.78
N HIS A 149 11.38 -10.14 -12.53
CA HIS A 149 12.43 -11.08 -12.17
C HIS A 149 12.01 -12.54 -12.39
N VAL A 150 10.82 -12.92 -11.91
CA VAL A 150 10.28 -14.28 -12.08
C VAL A 150 10.20 -14.64 -13.57
N ILE A 151 9.63 -13.75 -14.38
CA ILE A 151 9.53 -13.93 -15.84
C ILE A 151 10.91 -14.12 -16.47
N GLN A 152 11.85 -13.22 -16.17
CA GLN A 152 13.21 -13.27 -16.72
C GLN A 152 13.95 -14.54 -16.35
N VAL A 153 13.79 -15.05 -15.12
CA VAL A 153 14.45 -16.30 -14.70
C VAL A 153 13.84 -17.50 -15.40
N LEU A 154 12.51 -17.59 -15.51
CA LEU A 154 11.85 -18.72 -16.17
C LEU A 154 12.12 -18.74 -17.68
N GLN A 155 12.18 -17.56 -18.32
CA GLN A 155 12.53 -17.42 -19.75
C GLN A 155 14.03 -17.45 -20.05
N GLY A 156 14.88 -17.30 -19.02
CA GLY A 156 16.32 -17.29 -19.15
C GLY A 156 16.81 -18.68 -19.55
N GLY A 157 17.14 -18.85 -20.84
CA GLY A 157 17.42 -20.15 -21.45
C GLY A 157 18.31 -21.10 -20.61
N GLY A 158 18.09 -22.40 -20.77
CA GLY A 158 18.70 -23.43 -19.92
C GLY A 158 17.66 -24.47 -19.51
N ASN A 159 17.99 -25.29 -18.51
CA ASN A 159 17.05 -26.27 -17.97
C ASN A 159 16.05 -25.57 -17.05
N TRP A 160 14.76 -25.68 -17.37
CA TRP A 160 13.67 -25.07 -16.58
C TRP A 160 13.72 -25.46 -15.10
N LYS A 161 14.18 -26.69 -14.77
CA LYS A 161 14.33 -27.15 -13.38
C LYS A 161 15.33 -26.32 -12.60
N ASP A 162 16.44 -25.95 -13.23
CA ASP A 162 17.47 -25.12 -12.58
C ASP A 162 16.97 -23.70 -12.34
N ASN A 163 16.13 -23.18 -13.25
CA ASN A 163 15.52 -21.87 -13.10
C ASN A 163 14.48 -21.85 -11.98
N VAL A 164 13.64 -22.88 -11.88
CA VAL A 164 12.72 -23.05 -10.75
C VAL A 164 13.48 -23.15 -9.43
N ALA A 165 14.59 -23.91 -9.38
CA ALA A 165 15.43 -23.99 -8.19
C ALA A 165 16.00 -22.62 -7.77
N LYS A 166 16.42 -21.78 -8.72
CA LYS A 166 16.88 -20.40 -8.45
C LYS A 166 15.79 -19.51 -7.86
N LEU A 167 14.53 -19.70 -8.26
CA LEU A 167 13.39 -18.94 -7.72
C LEU A 167 12.96 -19.47 -6.34
N ASN A 168 12.94 -20.79 -6.15
CA ASN A 168 12.52 -21.40 -4.89
C ASN A 168 13.48 -21.10 -3.73
N GLN A 169 14.79 -20.97 -3.99
CA GLN A 169 15.78 -20.69 -2.94
C GLN A 169 15.47 -19.39 -2.15
N PRO A 170 15.24 -18.22 -2.78
CA PRO A 170 14.88 -17.00 -2.07
C PRO A 170 13.39 -16.87 -1.72
N LEU A 171 12.51 -17.71 -2.30
CA LEU A 171 11.06 -17.53 -2.25
C LEU A 171 10.49 -17.36 -0.82
N PRO A 172 10.89 -18.15 0.20
CA PRO A 172 10.37 -17.96 1.56
C PRO A 172 10.66 -16.56 2.13
N ALA A 173 11.84 -16.00 1.83
CA ALA A 173 12.20 -14.65 2.28
C ALA A 173 11.42 -13.56 1.53
N VAL A 174 11.17 -13.76 0.23
CA VAL A 174 10.33 -12.87 -0.59
C VAL A 174 8.90 -12.85 -0.04
N GLN A 175 8.30 -14.03 0.16
CA GLN A 175 6.96 -14.17 0.74
C GLN A 175 6.85 -13.53 2.13
N ASN A 176 7.88 -13.68 2.98
CA ASN A 176 7.91 -13.02 4.28
C ASN A 176 7.86 -11.49 4.14
N GLY A 177 8.67 -10.91 3.24
CA GLY A 177 8.66 -9.47 2.96
C GLY A 177 7.30 -8.97 2.45
N VAL A 178 6.68 -9.70 1.51
CA VAL A 178 5.33 -9.40 1.02
C VAL A 178 4.32 -9.39 2.17
N ARG A 179 4.35 -10.40 3.05
CA ARG A 179 3.45 -10.48 4.22
C ARG A 179 3.67 -9.36 5.23
N GLN A 180 4.92 -8.94 5.45
CA GLN A 180 5.25 -7.81 6.33
C GLN A 180 4.67 -6.50 5.80
N ILE A 181 4.86 -6.19 4.51
CA ILE A 181 4.30 -4.99 3.87
C ILE A 181 2.77 -5.04 3.91
N ARG A 182 2.17 -6.19 3.58
CA ARG A 182 0.72 -6.40 3.70
C ARG A 182 0.22 -6.10 5.11
N GLY A 183 0.90 -6.62 6.13
CA GLY A 183 0.55 -6.38 7.54
C GLY A 183 0.59 -4.89 7.91
N ALA A 184 1.58 -4.15 7.42
CA ALA A 184 1.67 -2.71 7.62
C ALA A 184 0.51 -1.95 6.95
N LEU A 185 0.18 -2.29 5.69
CA LEU A 185 -0.95 -1.69 4.97
C LEU A 185 -2.29 -2.00 5.64
N ASN A 186 -2.49 -3.25 6.08
CA ASN A 186 -3.69 -3.64 6.82
C ASN A 186 -3.82 -2.86 8.14
N THR A 187 -2.69 -2.66 8.84
CA THR A 187 -2.66 -1.85 10.07
C THR A 187 -3.00 -0.39 9.77
N TYR A 188 -2.46 0.17 8.69
CA TYR A 188 -2.81 1.53 8.23
C TYR A 188 -4.32 1.64 7.97
N ALA A 189 -4.91 0.70 7.25
CA ALA A 189 -6.32 0.72 6.87
C ALA A 189 -7.28 0.58 8.08
N THR A 190 -6.86 -0.14 9.12
CA THR A 190 -7.71 -0.49 10.27
C THR A 190 -7.53 0.42 11.48
N LYS A 191 -6.37 1.05 11.67
CA LYS A 191 -6.14 1.95 12.82
C LYS A 191 -6.67 3.36 12.65
N LEU A 192 -7.02 3.76 11.43
CA LEU A 192 -7.53 5.10 11.12
C LEU A 192 -9.07 5.19 11.25
N GLU A 193 -9.64 4.46 12.21
CA GLU A 193 -11.08 4.46 12.55
C GLU A 193 -11.49 5.68 13.39
#